data_AF-A0A947FC00-F1
#
_entry.id   AF-A0A947FC00-F1
#
_cell.length_a   1.000
_cell.length_b   1.000
_cell.length_c   1.000
_cell.angle_alpha   90.00
_cell.angle_beta   90.00
_cell.angle_gamma   90.00
#
_symmetry.space_group_name_H-M   'P 1'
#
loop_
_entity.id
_entity.type
_entity.pdbx_description
1 polymer ?
#
loop_
_entity_poly.entity_id
_entity_poly.type
_entity_poly.pdbx_seq_one_letter_code
_entity_poly.pdbx_strand_id
1 'polypeptide(L)'
;MYSEMLGNKYFLARNYQGAAQNLQFVLSKNPINKSARKKIIICYTQTGEIEKAFDNFYTLVKEDIHFIIDTDPVADDCPCPDLVAKYGKVYRYEKKS
;
A
#
# COMPACT_ATOMS: atom_id res chain seq x y z
N MET A 1 16.96 -5.52 12.77
CA MET A 1 16.16 -6.77 12.64
C MET A 1 14.83 -6.40 12.04
N TYR A 2 14.40 -7.07 10.95
CA TYR A 2 13.13 -6.78 10.30
C TYR A 2 12.02 -7.68 10.84
N SER A 3 10.84 -7.13 11.10
CA SER A 3 9.69 -7.92 11.58
C SER A 3 8.35 -7.29 11.18
N GLU A 4 7.29 -8.10 11.13
CA GLU A 4 5.95 -7.61 10.87
C GLU A 4 5.48 -6.59 11.91
N MET A 5 5.79 -6.83 13.19
CA MET A 5 5.46 -5.90 14.26
C MET A 5 6.15 -4.54 14.05
N LEU A 6 7.43 -4.53 13.69
CA LEU A 6 8.16 -3.28 13.45
C LEU A 6 7.67 -2.57 12.20
N GLY A 7 7.38 -3.32 11.13
CA GLY A 7 6.76 -2.78 9.92
C GLY A 7 5.42 -2.13 10.19
N ASN A 8 4.55 -2.77 10.97
CA ASN A 8 3.26 -2.22 11.37
C ASN A 8 3.41 -0.96 12.23
N LYS A 9 4.38 -0.92 13.16
CA LYS A 9 4.66 0.29 13.95
C LYS A 9 5.10 1.46 13.08
N TYR A 10 6.00 1.22 12.12
CA TYR A 10 6.41 2.25 11.17
C TYR A 10 5.25 2.71 10.28
N PHE A 11 4.39 1.78 9.86
CA PHE A 11 3.22 2.07 9.03
C PHE A 11 2.27 3.03 9.77
N LEU A 12 1.92 2.72 11.01
CA LEU A 12 1.07 3.57 11.86
C LEU A 12 1.71 4.94 12.15
N ALA A 13 3.03 4.99 12.28
CA ALA A 13 3.79 6.23 12.42
C ALA A 13 3.95 7.01 11.09
N ARG A 14 3.32 6.56 10.00
CA ARG A 14 3.43 7.12 8.64
C ARG A 14 4.88 7.17 8.11
N ASN A 15 5.78 6.38 8.70
CA ASN A 15 7.12 6.15 8.18
C ASN A 15 7.06 5.05 7.11
N TYR A 16 6.57 5.42 5.94
CA TYR A 16 6.34 4.47 4.84
C TYR A 16 7.63 3.83 4.32
N GLN A 17 8.75 4.55 4.34
CA GLN A 17 10.06 4.02 3.92
C GLN A 17 10.50 2.87 4.84
N GLY A 18 10.47 3.10 6.16
CA GLY A 18 10.84 2.09 7.16
C GLY A 18 9.85 0.92 7.21
N ALA A 19 8.56 1.21 7.01
CA ALA A 19 7.52 0.20 6.91
C ALA A 19 7.76 -0.73 5.71
N ALA A 20 8.02 -0.16 4.52
CA ALA A 20 8.27 -0.92 3.30
C ALA A 20 9.41 -1.93 3.44
N GLN A 21 10.53 -1.53 4.05
CA GLN A 21 11.68 -2.43 4.28
C GLN A 21 11.31 -3.65 5.13
N ASN A 22 10.53 -3.42 6.20
CA ASN A 22 10.08 -4.50 7.07
C ASN A 22 9.04 -5.40 6.39
N LEU A 23 8.08 -4.79 5.67
CA LEU A 23 7.02 -5.52 4.98
C LEU A 23 7.57 -6.33 3.79
N GLN A 24 8.60 -5.84 3.10
CA GLN A 24 9.29 -6.59 2.07
C GLN A 24 9.95 -7.85 2.64
N PHE A 25 10.58 -7.73 3.81
CA PHE A 25 11.10 -8.89 4.52
C PHE A 25 9.99 -9.88 4.90
N VAL A 26 8.85 -9.41 5.42
CA VAL A 26 7.70 -10.26 5.74
C VAL A 26 7.20 -11.02 4.52
N LEU A 27 7.01 -10.34 3.38
CA LEU A 27 6.57 -10.96 2.14
C LEU A 27 7.60 -11.91 1.54
N SER A 28 8.90 -11.70 1.79
CA SER A 28 9.94 -12.66 1.39
C SER A 28 9.86 -13.99 2.15
N LYS A 29 9.29 -13.98 3.36
CA LYS A 29 9.11 -15.16 4.22
C LYS A 29 7.72 -15.77 4.08
N ASN A 30 6.71 -14.94 3.86
CA ASN A 30 5.34 -15.34 3.65
C ASN A 30 4.71 -14.54 2.49
N PRO A 31 4.91 -14.98 1.24
CA PRO A 31 4.42 -14.27 0.05
C PRO A 31 2.89 -14.16 -0.02
N ILE A 32 2.15 -15.05 0.64
CA ILE A 32 0.68 -15.07 0.63
C ILE A 32 0.06 -14.17 1.72
N ASN A 33 0.87 -13.45 2.49
CA ASN A 33 0.36 -12.52 3.51
C ASN A 33 -0.28 -11.29 2.86
N LYS A 34 -1.59 -11.38 2.61
CA LYS A 34 -2.41 -10.33 2.00
C LYS A 34 -2.40 -9.01 2.79
N SER A 35 -2.38 -9.08 4.13
CA SER A 35 -2.34 -7.88 4.99
C SER A 35 -1.03 -7.12 4.82
N ALA A 36 0.10 -7.83 4.84
CA ALA A 36 1.42 -7.24 4.59
C ALA A 36 1.52 -6.68 3.17
N ARG A 37 0.95 -7.38 2.18
CA ARG A 37 0.90 -6.93 0.78
C ARG A 37 0.07 -5.66 0.62
N LYS A 38 -1.12 -5.58 1.21
CA LYS A 38 -1.95 -4.36 1.21
C LYS A 38 -1.20 -3.17 1.80
N LYS A 39 -0.52 -3.36 2.93
CA LYS A 39 0.29 -2.30 3.55
C LYS A 39 1.49 -1.88 2.68
N ILE A 40 2.18 -2.82 2.04
CA ILE A 40 3.33 -2.45 1.19
C ILE A 40 2.91 -1.66 -0.06
N ILE A 41 1.73 -1.97 -0.63
CA ILE A 41 1.14 -1.19 -1.73
C ILE A 41 0.94 0.26 -1.30
N ILE A 42 0.39 0.48 -0.10
CA ILE A 42 0.21 1.82 0.46
C ILE A 42 1.56 2.50 0.69
N CYS A 43 2.54 1.81 1.27
CA CYS A 43 3.87 2.37 1.47
C CYS A 43 4.50 2.84 0.15
N TYR A 44 4.51 1.98 -0.88
CA TYR A 44 5.06 2.31 -2.19
C TYR A 44 4.29 3.44 -2.89
N THR A 45 2.98 3.51 -2.71
CA THR A 45 2.17 4.63 -3.21
C THR A 45 2.61 5.95 -2.58
N GLN A 46 2.84 5.95 -1.27
CA GLN A 46 3.21 7.15 -0.51
C GLN A 46 4.67 7.58 -0.74
N THR A 47 5.57 6.64 -1.06
CA THR A 47 6.98 6.93 -1.39
C THR A 47 7.20 7.23 -2.87
N GLY A 48 6.16 7.14 -3.71
CA GLY A 48 6.24 7.40 -5.15
C GLY A 48 6.80 6.23 -5.97
N GLU A 49 6.99 5.07 -5.36
CA GLU A 49 7.43 3.83 -6.02
C GLU A 49 6.26 3.12 -6.72
N ILE A 50 5.59 3.84 -7.62
CA ILE A 50 4.28 3.46 -8.19
C ILE A 50 4.32 2.12 -8.93
N GLU A 51 5.39 1.81 -9.66
CA GLU A 51 5.53 0.51 -10.36
C GLU A 51 5.48 -0.66 -9.37
N LYS A 52 6.23 -0.57 -8.26
CA LYS A 52 6.23 -1.60 -7.22
C LYS A 52 4.87 -1.70 -6.53
N ALA A 53 4.19 -0.57 -6.33
CA ALA A 53 2.83 -0.56 -5.79
C ALA A 53 1.87 -1.31 -6.73
N PHE A 54 1.96 -1.04 -8.04
CA PHE A 54 1.13 -1.66 -9.06
C PHE A 54 1.35 -3.16 -9.16
N ASP A 55 2.60 -3.64 -9.16
CA ASP A 55 2.91 -5.07 -9.22
C ASP A 55 2.32 -5.84 -8.03
N ASN A 56 2.43 -5.27 -6.83
CA ASN A 56 1.86 -5.87 -5.62
C ASN A 56 0.33 -5.83 -5.64
N PHE A 57 -0.26 -4.74 -6.14
CA PHE A 57 -1.70 -4.60 -6.29
C PHE A 57 -2.25 -5.63 -7.29
N TYR A 58 -1.62 -5.75 -8.46
CA TYR A 58 -2.00 -6.73 -9.47
C TYR A 58 -1.92 -8.16 -8.93
N THR A 59 -0.86 -8.48 -8.18
CA THR A 59 -0.73 -9.78 -7.51
C THR A 59 -1.90 -10.03 -6.55
N LEU A 60 -2.23 -9.04 -5.71
CA LEU A 60 -3.32 -9.17 -4.73
C LEU A 60 -4.68 -9.33 -5.42
N VAL A 61 -4.96 -8.57 -6.48
CA VAL A 61 -6.19 -8.68 -7.27
C VAL A 61 -6.33 -10.06 -7.91
N LYS A 62 -5.23 -10.61 -8.45
CA LYS A 62 -5.22 -11.94 -9.05
C LYS A 62 -5.45 -13.05 -8.03
N GLU A 63 -4.93 -12.89 -6.82
CA GLU A 63 -5.07 -13.86 -5.73
C GLU A 63 -6.45 -13.78 -5.06
N ASP A 64 -6.91 -12.57 -4.72
CA ASP A 64 -8.14 -12.32 -4.00
C ASP A 64 -8.55 -10.84 -4.10
N ILE A 65 -9.41 -10.55 -5.08
CA ILE A 65 -9.94 -9.20 -5.30
C ILE A 65 -10.86 -8.73 -4.16
N HIS A 66 -11.54 -9.65 -3.44
CA HIS A 66 -12.47 -9.29 -2.37
C HIS A 66 -11.72 -8.71 -1.16
N PHE A 67 -10.47 -9.12 -0.93
CA PHE A 67 -9.61 -8.51 0.09
C PHE A 67 -9.38 -7.00 -0.10
N ILE A 68 -9.53 -6.49 -1.34
CA ILE A 68 -9.47 -5.06 -1.64
C ILE A 68 -10.87 -4.45 -1.59
N ILE A 69 -11.85 -5.07 -2.25
CA ILE A 69 -13.20 -4.50 -2.40
C ILE A 69 -13.93 -4.39 -1.06
N ASP A 70 -13.77 -5.38 -0.17
CA ASP A 70 -14.45 -5.44 1.12
C ASP A 70 -13.69 -4.70 2.23
N THR A 71 -12.66 -3.92 1.85
CA THR A 71 -11.90 -3.08 2.79
C THR A 71 -12.80 -2.03 3.41
N ASP A 72 -12.88 -2.02 4.74
CA ASP A 72 -13.43 -0.90 5.49
C ASP A 72 -12.33 0.17 5.65
N PRO A 73 -12.42 1.32 4.96
CA PRO A 73 -11.35 2.32 4.99
C PRO A 73 -11.11 2.92 6.39
N VAL A 74 -12.13 2.92 7.25
CA VAL A 74 -12.05 3.47 8.61
C VAL A 74 -11.44 2.45 9.55
N ALA A 75 -11.93 1.21 9.53
CA ALA A 75 -11.42 0.16 10.41
C ALA A 75 -9.99 -0.27 10.06
N ASP A 76 -9.62 -0.25 8.77
CA ASP A 76 -8.29 -0.67 8.30
C ASP A 76 -7.25 0.46 8.27
N ASP A 77 -7.60 1.66 8.71
CA ASP A 77 -6.76 2.86 8.62
C ASP A 77 -6.19 3.03 7.19
N CYS A 78 -7.01 2.78 6.15
CA CYS A 78 -6.53 2.98 4.79
C CYS A 78 -6.38 4.48 4.52
N PRO A 79 -5.20 4.97 4.10
CA PRO A 79 -5.06 6.36 3.68
C PRO A 79 -5.72 6.63 2.32
N CYS A 80 -6.49 5.69 1.77
CA CYS A 80 -7.18 5.77 0.49
C CYS A 80 -8.02 7.07 0.36
N PRO A 81 -8.88 7.44 1.33
CA PRO A 81 -9.70 8.65 1.22
C PRO A 81 -8.85 9.92 1.23
N ASP A 82 -7.84 9.99 2.10
CA ASP A 82 -6.89 11.11 2.19
C ASP A 82 -6.09 11.27 0.90
N LEU A 83 -5.63 10.15 0.33
CA LEU A 83 -4.91 10.12 -0.94
C LEU A 83 -5.79 10.61 -2.09
N VAL A 84 -7.04 10.15 -2.18
CA VAL A 84 -7.99 10.61 -3.21
C VAL A 84 -8.31 12.09 -3.00
N ALA A 85 -8.49 12.56 -1.77
CA ALA A 85 -8.70 13.98 -1.49
C ALA A 85 -7.49 14.84 -1.89
N LYS A 86 -6.27 14.34 -1.63
CA LYS A 86 -5.01 15.04 -1.90
C LYS A 86 -4.64 15.06 -3.39
N TYR A 87 -4.79 13.93 -4.08
CA TYR A 87 -4.32 13.74 -5.46
C TYR A 87 -5.44 13.64 -6.50
N GLY A 88 -6.67 13.30 -6.11
CA GLY A 88 -7.80 13.11 -7.02
C GLY A 88 -8.30 14.40 -7.69
N LYS A 89 -7.93 15.58 -7.17
CA LYS A 89 -8.16 16.86 -7.83
C LYS A 89 -7.13 17.20 -8.91
N VAL A 90 -6.05 16.42 -8.99
CA VAL A 90 -5.03 16.58 -10.03
C VAL A 90 -5.55 15.91 -11.30
N TYR A 91 -6.44 16.60 -12.02
CA TYR A 91 -6.82 16.21 -13.38
C TYR A 91 -5.57 16.22 -14.27
N ARG A 92 -5.00 15.05 -14.57
CA ARG A 92 -4.01 14.89 -15.63
C ARG A 92 -4.73 14.57 -16.95
N TYR A 93 -5.33 15.57 -17.57
CA TYR A 93 -5.44 15.71 -19.03
C TYR A 93 -5.85 17.17 -19.35
N GLU A 94 -5.07 18.15 -18.90
CA GLU A 94 -4.99 19.37 -19.70
C GLU A 94 -4.32 18.97 -21.01
N LYS A 95 -5.16 18.79 -22.04
CA LYS A 95 -4.76 18.75 -23.44
C LYS A 95 -3.74 19.86 -23.66
N LYS A 96 -2.47 19.50 -23.88
CA LYS A 96 -1.60 20.36 -24.67
C LYS A 96 -2.13 20.28 -26.10
N SER A 97 -2.95 21.27 -26.45
CA SER A 97 -3.27 21.62 -27.83
C SER A 97 -2.04 22.18 -28.54
#